data_AF-A0A1N6TJZ2-F1
#
_entry.id   AF-A0A1N6TJZ2-F1
#
_cell.length_a   1.000
_cell.length_b   1.000
_cell.length_c   1.000
_cell.angle_alpha   90.00
_cell.angle_beta   90.00
_cell.angle_gamma   90.00
#
_symmetry.space_group_name_H-M   'P 1'
#
loop_
_entity.id
_entity.type
_entity.pdbx_description
1 polymer ?
#
loop_
_entity_poly.entity_id
_entity_poly.type
_entity_poly.pdbx_seq_one_letter_code
_entity_poly.pdbx_strand_id
1 'polypeptide(L)'
;MYPHPYPHPSGFKKLHQVAYFYMPASDERPAELIQILNCDRTYIHVPMREEDVTLDAFFVRDMTEAEIQNFSGSQTWQIFVHWDELYEDHVRFKVSGKVMSELEQLKQKFPLPEGMAA
;
A
#
# COMPACT_ATOMS: atom_id res chain seq x y z
N MET A 1 -42.64 2.15 26.85
CA MET A 1 -41.32 2.74 27.18
C MET A 1 -40.44 1.62 27.70
N TYR A 2 -39.47 1.16 26.91
CA TYR A 2 -38.39 0.29 27.39
C TYR A 2 -37.08 1.03 27.14
N PRO A 3 -36.21 1.22 28.15
CA PRO A 3 -34.84 1.61 27.90
C PRO A 3 -34.12 0.39 27.33
N HIS A 4 -33.64 0.49 26.10
CA HIS A 4 -32.67 -0.46 25.56
C HIS A 4 -31.26 0.04 25.97
N PRO A 5 -30.52 -0.66 26.84
CA PRO A 5 -29.10 -0.42 27.04
C PRO A 5 -28.36 -1.48 26.22
N TYR A 6 -28.30 -1.30 24.90
CA TYR A 6 -27.32 -2.04 24.12
C TYR A 6 -26.06 -1.17 24.08
N PRO A 7 -24.95 -1.55 24.75
CA PRO A 7 -23.66 -1.02 24.33
C PRO A 7 -23.49 -1.46 22.87
N HIS A 8 -23.42 -0.49 21.96
CA HIS A 8 -23.08 -0.77 20.57
C HIS A 8 -21.80 -1.61 20.58
N PRO A 9 -21.83 -2.85 20.09
CA PRO A 9 -20.66 -3.68 20.11
C PRO A 9 -19.67 -3.10 19.12
N SER A 10 -18.44 -2.97 19.61
CA SER A 10 -17.23 -3.08 18.81
C SER A 10 -16.99 -1.90 17.88
N GLY A 11 -16.10 -1.01 18.32
CA GLY A 11 -15.34 -0.18 17.41
C GLY A 11 -14.83 -1.07 16.28
N PHE A 12 -15.35 -0.83 15.06
CA PHE A 12 -14.74 -1.34 13.85
C PHE A 12 -13.30 -0.88 13.93
N LYS A 13 -12.40 -1.83 14.23
CA LYS A 13 -10.96 -1.59 14.22
C LYS A 13 -10.67 -0.97 12.88
N LYS A 14 -10.40 0.35 12.88
CA LYS A 14 -9.99 1.05 11.66
C LYS A 14 -8.75 0.29 11.20
N LEU A 15 -8.87 -0.45 10.10
CA LEU A 15 -7.76 -1.20 9.54
C LEU A 15 -6.86 -0.17 8.88
N HIS A 16 -6.03 0.44 9.71
CA HIS A 16 -4.99 1.38 9.33
C HIS A 16 -3.79 0.59 8.84
N GLN A 17 -3.98 -0.19 7.78
CA GLN A 17 -2.94 -1.01 7.18
C GLN A 17 -2.58 -0.49 5.80
N VAL A 18 -1.32 -0.64 5.47
CA VAL A 18 -0.75 -0.33 4.18
C VAL A 18 -0.30 -1.65 3.56
N ALA A 19 -0.85 -1.97 2.40
CA ALA A 19 -0.47 -3.13 1.62
C ALA A 19 0.29 -2.70 0.37
N TYR A 20 1.39 -3.39 0.07
CA TYR A 20 2.24 -3.14 -1.08
C TYR A 20 2.15 -4.31 -2.05
N PHE A 21 1.89 -3.99 -3.31
CA PHE A 21 1.71 -4.92 -4.40
C PHE A 21 2.73 -4.61 -5.48
N TYR A 22 3.26 -5.64 -6.10
CA TYR A 22 4.21 -5.48 -7.21
C TYR A 22 3.53 -5.93 -8.49
N MET A 23 3.45 -5.01 -9.44
CA MET A 23 2.97 -5.26 -10.77
C MET A 23 4.19 -5.45 -11.68
N PRO A 24 4.44 -6.66 -12.19
CA PRO A 24 5.56 -6.91 -13.09
C PRO A 24 5.38 -6.14 -14.41
N ALA A 25 6.50 -5.75 -15.01
CA ALA A 25 6.49 -5.13 -16.34
C ALA A 25 5.83 -6.08 -17.34
N SER A 26 4.95 -5.53 -18.17
CA SER A 26 4.31 -6.22 -19.28
C SER A 26 4.73 -5.57 -20.60
N ASP A 27 4.44 -6.20 -21.73
CA ASP A 27 4.84 -5.71 -23.07
C ASP A 27 4.40 -4.24 -23.32
N GLU A 28 3.28 -3.83 -22.70
CA GLU A 28 2.71 -2.48 -22.81
C GLU A 28 3.05 -1.53 -21.65
N ARG A 29 3.61 -2.00 -20.52
CA ARG A 29 3.82 -1.18 -19.30
C ARG A 29 5.07 -1.54 -18.51
N PRO A 30 5.80 -0.54 -17.96
CA PRO A 30 6.88 -0.80 -17.01
C PRO A 30 6.36 -1.50 -15.75
N ALA A 31 7.26 -2.05 -14.94
CA ALA A 31 6.88 -2.57 -13.64
C ALA A 31 6.47 -1.42 -12.73
N GLU A 32 5.46 -1.63 -11.89
CA GLU A 32 4.86 -0.63 -11.01
C GLU A 32 4.71 -1.21 -9.60
N LEU A 33 4.93 -0.39 -8.58
CA LEU A 33 4.59 -0.69 -7.19
C LEU A 33 3.28 0.00 -6.85
N ILE A 34 2.35 -0.75 -6.30
CA ILE A 34 1.06 -0.22 -5.87
C ILE A 34 1.03 -0.30 -4.35
N GLN A 35 0.87 0.83 -3.68
CA GLN A 35 0.67 0.94 -2.25
C GLN A 35 -0.79 1.32 -2.00
N ILE A 36 -1.45 0.56 -1.12
CA ILE A 36 -2.82 0.84 -0.75
C ILE A 36 -2.90 1.09 0.75
N LEU A 37 -3.27 2.31 1.11
CA LEU A 37 -3.50 2.73 2.49
C LEU A 37 -4.95 2.45 2.89
N ASN A 38 -5.15 2.15 4.18
CA ASN A 38 -6.40 1.64 4.72
C ASN A 38 -6.90 0.40 3.96
N CYS A 39 -5.99 -0.50 3.58
CA CYS A 39 -6.36 -1.75 2.90
C CYS A 39 -6.78 -2.81 3.92
N ASP A 40 -7.98 -3.37 3.78
CA ASP A 40 -8.43 -4.53 4.57
C ASP A 40 -7.99 -5.88 3.97
N ARG A 41 -7.39 -5.85 2.78
CA ARG A 41 -7.10 -7.04 1.97
C ARG A 41 -5.62 -7.14 1.65
N THR A 42 -5.17 -8.39 1.55
CA THR A 42 -3.81 -8.74 1.11
C THR A 42 -3.74 -9.02 -0.38
N TYR A 43 -4.83 -8.86 -1.12
CA TYR A 43 -4.87 -9.02 -2.57
C TYR A 43 -5.78 -7.97 -3.19
N ILE A 44 -5.47 -7.57 -4.42
CA ILE A 44 -6.27 -6.66 -5.23
C ILE A 44 -6.49 -7.21 -6.64
N HIS A 45 -7.59 -6.81 -7.25
CA HIS A 45 -7.86 -7.06 -8.65
C HIS A 45 -7.61 -5.78 -9.43
N VAL A 46 -6.62 -5.82 -10.32
CA VAL A 46 -6.28 -4.71 -11.21
C VAL A 46 -6.88 -5.02 -12.59
N PRO A 47 -7.90 -4.27 -13.04
CA PRO A 47 -8.46 -4.48 -14.35
C PRO A 47 -7.45 -4.05 -15.41
N MET A 48 -6.83 -5.02 -16.09
CA MET A 48 -6.03 -4.75 -17.28
C MET A 48 -6.87 -4.90 -18.54
N ARG A 49 -6.38 -4.34 -19.66
CA ARG A 49 -7.07 -4.41 -20.96
C ARG A 49 -7.23 -5.84 -21.48
N GLU A 50 -6.27 -6.70 -21.18
CA GLU A 50 -6.25 -8.10 -21.63
C GLU A 50 -6.93 -9.04 -20.64
N GLU A 51 -6.63 -8.93 -19.34
CA GLU A 51 -7.24 -9.75 -18.29
C GLU A 51 -7.17 -9.05 -16.93
N ASP A 52 -8.18 -9.23 -16.07
CA ASP A 52 -8.11 -8.79 -14.68
C ASP A 52 -7.00 -9.54 -13.94
N VAL A 53 -5.96 -8.82 -13.53
CA VAL A 53 -4.84 -9.43 -12.82
C VAL A 53 -5.04 -9.31 -11.32
N THR A 54 -4.92 -10.45 -10.64
CA THR A 54 -4.91 -10.48 -9.17
C THR A 54 -3.48 -10.30 -8.69
N LEU A 55 -3.23 -9.25 -7.93
CA LEU A 55 -1.94 -8.99 -7.31
C LEU A 55 -2.04 -9.27 -5.82
N ASP A 56 -1.09 -10.04 -5.31
CA ASP A 56 -0.92 -10.30 -3.89
C ASP A 56 0.03 -9.27 -3.26
N ALA A 57 -0.29 -8.88 -2.03
CA ALA A 57 0.52 -7.97 -1.25
C ALA A 57 1.80 -8.72 -0.84
N PHE A 58 2.94 -8.29 -1.35
CA PHE A 58 4.23 -8.86 -0.96
C PHE A 58 4.68 -8.35 0.40
N PHE A 59 4.15 -7.20 0.83
CA PHE A 59 4.45 -6.60 2.12
C PHE A 59 3.22 -5.87 2.67
N VAL A 60 2.98 -6.00 3.97
CA VAL A 60 1.89 -5.33 4.67
C VAL A 60 2.45 -4.76 5.96
N ARG A 61 2.05 -3.54 6.29
CA ARG A 61 2.40 -2.88 7.55
C ARG A 61 1.24 -2.10 8.11
N ASP A 62 1.38 -1.66 9.35
CA ASP A 62 0.49 -0.65 9.92
C ASP A 62 0.84 0.77 9.39
N MET A 63 -0.18 1.59 9.22
CA MET A 63 -0.05 3.00 8.88
C MET A 63 0.58 3.76 10.05
N THR A 64 1.40 4.75 9.73
CA THR A 64 1.92 5.67 10.73
C THR A 64 0.85 6.67 11.16
N GLU A 65 1.04 7.28 12.32
CA GLU A 65 0.16 8.36 12.77
C GLU A 65 0.03 9.50 11.74
N ALA A 66 1.12 9.79 11.00
CA ALA A 66 1.13 10.79 9.94
C ALA A 66 0.22 10.40 8.76
N GLU A 67 0.26 9.13 8.33
CA GLU A 67 -0.62 8.63 7.28
C GLU A 67 -2.08 8.58 7.76
N ILE A 68 -2.33 8.15 9.00
CA ILE A 68 -3.68 8.09 9.58
C ILE A 68 -4.30 9.50 9.62
N GLN A 69 -3.49 10.51 9.96
CA GLN A 69 -3.92 11.90 9.97
C GLN A 69 -4.19 12.44 8.56
N ASN A 70 -3.35 12.10 7.56
CA ASN A 70 -3.51 12.57 6.19
C ASN A 70 -4.62 11.85 5.42
N PHE A 71 -4.75 10.54 5.57
CA PHE A 71 -5.63 9.68 4.76
C PHE A 71 -6.86 9.18 5.56
N SER A 72 -7.32 9.97 6.54
CA SER A 72 -8.35 9.64 7.54
C SER A 72 -9.55 8.82 7.01
N GLY A 73 -9.40 7.49 7.07
CA GLY A 73 -10.46 6.49 6.86
C GLY A 73 -10.86 6.18 5.41
N SER A 74 -10.18 6.75 4.41
CA SER A 74 -10.45 6.42 3.00
C SER A 74 -9.34 5.54 2.42
N GLN A 75 -9.74 4.49 1.69
CA GLN A 75 -8.79 3.66 0.97
C GLN A 75 -8.10 4.52 -0.10
N THR A 76 -6.78 4.65 -0.01
CA THR A 76 -6.00 5.46 -0.94
C THR A 76 -5.06 4.55 -1.71
N TRP A 77 -5.08 4.68 -3.03
CA TRP A 77 -4.22 3.91 -3.93
C TRP A 77 -3.12 4.84 -4.43
N GLN A 78 -1.88 4.49 -4.15
CA GLN A 78 -0.69 5.15 -4.65
C GLN A 78 0.04 4.18 -5.58
N ILE A 79 0.39 4.65 -6.77
CA ILE A 79 1.15 3.87 -7.75
C ILE A 79 2.49 4.57 -7.92
N PHE A 80 3.55 3.79 -7.80
CA PHE A 80 4.93 4.24 -7.88
C PHE A 80 5.62 3.48 -9.00
N VAL A 81 6.19 4.19 -9.95
CA VAL A 81 6.99 3.60 -11.04
C VAL A 81 8.46 3.48 -10.63
N HIS A 82 8.87 4.21 -9.58
CA HIS A 82 10.23 4.20 -9.06
C HIS A 82 10.27 3.97 -7.55
N TRP A 83 11.27 3.20 -7.11
CA TRP A 83 11.55 2.99 -5.68
C TRP A 83 11.93 4.29 -4.96
N ASP A 84 12.48 5.27 -5.68
CA ASP A 84 12.87 6.57 -5.12
C ASP A 84 11.65 7.37 -4.66
N GLU A 85 10.59 7.44 -5.47
CA GLU A 85 9.32 8.10 -5.11
C GLU A 85 8.70 7.49 -3.86
N LEU A 86 8.72 6.15 -3.76
CA LEU A 86 8.25 5.41 -2.59
C LEU A 86 9.11 5.70 -1.35
N TYR A 87 10.43 5.83 -1.52
CA TYR A 87 11.35 6.16 -0.44
C TYR A 87 11.12 7.60 0.05
N GLU A 88 10.99 8.57 -0.86
CA GLU A 88 10.68 9.96 -0.53
C GLU A 88 9.35 10.10 0.21
N ASP A 89 8.31 9.39 -0.25
CA ASP A 89 7.01 9.30 0.42
C ASP A 89 7.17 8.75 1.85
N HIS A 90 7.88 7.63 2.01
CA HIS A 90 8.15 7.04 3.31
C HIS A 90 8.94 7.93 4.26
N VAL A 91 9.94 8.65 3.75
CA VAL A 91 10.69 9.65 4.53
C VAL A 91 9.77 10.79 4.95
N ARG A 92 8.91 11.27 4.05
CA ARG A 92 7.94 12.33 4.32
C ARG A 92 6.93 11.94 5.39
N PHE A 93 6.44 10.70 5.36
CA PHE A 93 5.48 10.15 6.32
C PHE A 93 6.12 9.50 7.56
N LYS A 94 7.45 9.64 7.72
CA LYS A 94 8.22 9.09 8.85
C LYS A 94 7.96 7.60 9.08
N VAL A 95 7.91 6.84 7.99
CA VAL A 95 7.79 5.38 8.04
C VAL A 95 9.01 4.81 8.77
N SER A 96 8.79 3.76 9.56
CA SER A 96 9.85 3.19 10.40
C SER A 96 11.03 2.72 9.54
N GLY A 97 12.25 3.01 9.97
CA GLY A 97 13.47 2.55 9.27
C GLY A 97 13.52 1.03 9.10
N LYS A 98 12.86 0.25 9.99
CA LYS A 98 12.72 -1.20 9.83
C LYS A 98 11.94 -1.56 8.57
N VAL A 99 10.82 -0.88 8.32
CA VAL A 99 10.01 -1.08 7.10
C VAL A 99 10.83 -0.72 5.87
N MET A 100 11.58 0.38 5.93
CA MET A 100 12.45 0.79 4.82
C MET A 100 13.52 -0.27 4.52
N SER A 101 14.18 -0.81 5.55
CA SER A 101 15.14 -1.90 5.37
C SER A 101 14.53 -3.19 4.82
N GLU A 102 13.28 -3.52 5.16
CA GLU A 102 12.58 -4.67 4.54
C GLU A 102 12.23 -4.40 3.08
N LEU A 103 11.74 -3.19 2.78
CA LEU A 103 11.47 -2.75 1.42
C LEU A 103 12.73 -2.71 0.55
N GLU A 104 13.89 -2.34 1.09
CA GLU A 104 15.17 -2.41 0.38
C GLU A 104 15.57 -3.85 0.02
N GLN A 105 15.30 -4.82 0.89
CA GLN A 105 15.50 -6.23 0.56
C GLN A 105 14.52 -6.71 -0.51
N LEU A 106 13.29 -6.20 -0.47
CA LEU A 106 12.25 -6.50 -1.46
C LEU A 106 12.56 -5.83 -2.81
N LYS A 107 13.21 -4.67 -2.84
CA LYS A 107 13.72 -4.01 -4.06
C LYS A 107 14.64 -4.93 -4.87
N GLN A 108 15.46 -5.75 -4.20
CA GLN A 108 16.32 -6.73 -4.90
C GLN A 108 15.52 -7.87 -5.53
N LYS A 109 14.35 -8.22 -4.98
CA LYS A 109 13.45 -9.25 -5.50
C LYS A 109 12.47 -8.73 -6.55
N PHE A 110 12.11 -7.45 -6.44
CA PHE A 110 11.10 -6.76 -7.24
C PHE A 110 11.75 -5.55 -7.92
N PRO A 111 12.57 -5.80 -8.96
CA PRO A 111 13.21 -4.73 -9.70
C PRO A 111 12.13 -3.91 -10.40
N LEU A 112 12.09 -2.62 -10.09
CA LEU A 112 11.41 -1.63 -10.92
C LEU A 112 12.40 -1.15 -11.98
N PRO A 113 11.93 -0.75 -13.18
CA PRO A 113 12.80 -0.07 -14.11
C PRO A 113 13.33 1.19 -13.42
N GLU A 114 14.61 1.13 -13.05
CA GLU A 114 15.35 2.32 -12.65
C GLU A 114 15.39 3.20 -13.88
N GLY A 115 14.51 4.20 -13.91
CA GLY A 115 14.72 5.35 -14.75
C GLY A 115 16.08 5.88 -14.36
N MET A 116 17.08 5.66 -15.21
CA MET A 116 18.26 6.51 -15.21
C MET A 116 17.71 7.92 -15.43
N ALA A 117 17.51 8.67 -14.35
CA ALA A 117 17.46 10.11 -14.43
C ALA A 117 18.84 10.52 -14.96
N ALA A 118 18.90 10.75 -16.27
CA ALA A 118 20.04 11.29 -16.98
C ALA A 118 20.10 12.81 -16.82
#